data_AF-A0AAD7SMS3-F1
#
_entry.id   AF-A0AAD7SMS3-F1
#
_cell.length_a   1.000
_cell.length_b   1.000
_cell.length_c   1.000
_cell.angle_alpha   90.00
_cell.angle_beta   90.00
_cell.angle_gamma   90.00
#
_symmetry.space_group_name_H-M   'P 1'
#
loop_
_entity.id
_entity.type
_entity.pdbx_description
1 polymer ?
#
loop_
_entity_poly.entity_id
_entity_poly.type
_entity_poly.pdbx_seq_one_letter_code
_entity_poly.pdbx_strand_id
1 'polypeptide(L)'
;MGMCSRQERIQKDVDIVIQRCKAEKDCLFSDFLYKDATFTFTYSNGSRRVSYSVHVSEDYPDNTYVSNSENDDDVLVTRDPIPVIFHRVSTEIRINNDATSCLSIKSKLQIDKNQMFCGCTHFSDAH
;
A
#
# COMPACT_ATOMS: atom_id res chain seq x y z
N MET A 1 20.23 5.74 24.39
CA MET A 1 19.43 6.45 23.35
C MET A 1 18.46 5.42 22.79
N GLY A 2 17.26 5.36 23.35
CA GLY A 2 16.27 4.35 22.98
C GLY A 2 15.59 4.75 21.69
N MET A 3 15.86 4.02 20.61
CA MET A 3 14.95 4.02 19.47
C MET A 3 13.63 3.50 20.01
N CYS A 4 12.57 4.31 19.98
CA CYS A 4 11.23 3.85 20.32
C CYS A 4 10.97 2.60 19.47
N SER A 5 10.72 1.44 20.10
CA SER A 5 10.56 0.15 19.40
C SER A 5 9.48 0.21 18.30
N ARG A 6 8.58 1.18 18.37
CA ARG A 6 7.61 1.51 17.32
C ARG A 6 8.27 2.09 16.07
N GLN A 7 9.13 3.11 16.19
CA GLN A 7 9.73 3.76 15.03
C GLN A 7 10.66 2.82 14.26
N GLU A 8 11.34 1.91 14.95
CA GLU A 8 12.12 0.85 14.31
C GLU A 8 11.22 -0.13 13.53
N ARG A 9 10.05 -0.50 14.07
CA ARG A 9 9.05 -1.32 13.36
C ARG A 9 8.50 -0.61 12.13
N ILE A 10 8.13 0.66 12.26
CA ILE A 10 7.63 1.45 11.12
C ILE A 10 8.72 1.58 10.05
N GLN A 11 9.96 1.84 10.45
CA GLN A 11 11.07 1.93 9.50
C GLN A 11 11.29 0.59 8.78
N LYS A 12 11.28 -0.54 9.51
CA LYS A 12 11.34 -1.88 8.92
C LYS A 12 10.21 -2.12 7.92
N ASP A 13 8.99 -1.71 8.26
CA ASP A 13 7.82 -1.82 7.39
C ASP A 13 7.98 -1.00 6.10
N VAL A 14 8.45 0.25 6.23
CA VAL A 14 8.76 1.13 5.09
C VAL A 14 9.84 0.51 4.20
N ASP A 15 10.91 -0.01 4.81
CA ASP A 15 11.99 -0.69 4.09
C ASP A 15 11.46 -1.92 3.33
N ILE A 16 10.55 -2.71 3.91
CA ILE A 16 9.90 -3.83 3.21
C ILE A 16 9.14 -3.35 1.98
N VAL A 17 8.40 -2.25 2.06
CA VAL A 17 7.67 -1.66 0.92
C VAL A 17 8.63 -1.23 -0.19
N ILE A 18 9.70 -0.50 0.17
CA ILE A 18 10.71 -0.04 -0.79
C ILE A 18 11.41 -1.24 -1.45
N GLN A 19 11.80 -2.25 -0.66
CA GLN A 19 12.44 -3.46 -1.17
C GLN A 19 11.52 -4.23 -2.11
N ARG A 20 10.24 -4.35 -1.77
CA ARG A 20 9.23 -4.99 -2.64
C ARG A 20 9.10 -4.26 -3.97
N CYS A 21 9.04 -2.93 -3.93
CA CYS A 21 8.99 -2.13 -5.14
C CYS A 21 10.28 -2.25 -5.98
N LYS A 22 11.45 -2.32 -5.34
CA LYS A 22 12.73 -2.57 -6.06
C LYS A 22 12.81 -3.98 -6.67
N ALA A 23 12.23 -4.97 -6.00
CA ALA A 23 12.20 -6.35 -6.46
C ALA A 23 11.22 -6.56 -7.62
N GLU A 24 10.16 -5.76 -7.68
CA GLU A 24 9.15 -5.80 -8.72
C GLU A 24 9.60 -4.97 -9.94
N LYS A 25 9.86 -5.63 -11.09
CA LYS A 25 10.32 -4.96 -12.32
C LYS A 25 9.34 -3.92 -12.88
N ASP A 26 8.06 -4.06 -12.54
CA ASP A 26 6.96 -3.19 -12.96
C ASP A 26 6.38 -2.41 -11.78
N CYS A 27 7.22 -1.98 -10.83
CA CYS A 27 6.71 -1.18 -9.73
C CYS A 27 6.23 0.18 -10.22
N LEU A 28 4.92 0.41 -10.10
CA LEU A 28 4.26 1.67 -10.48
C LEU A 28 4.36 2.73 -9.38
N PHE A 29 5.13 2.48 -8.32
CA PHE A 29 5.26 3.36 -7.18
C PHE A 29 6.68 3.91 -7.07
N SER A 30 6.79 5.20 -6.76
CA SER A 30 8.04 5.95 -6.63
C SER A 30 7.95 6.95 -5.48
N ASP A 31 9.03 7.69 -5.22
CA ASP A 31 9.03 8.81 -4.27
C ASP A 31 8.62 8.41 -2.84
N PHE A 32 9.11 7.26 -2.37
CA PHE A 32 8.92 6.79 -1.00
C PHE A 32 9.64 7.72 -0.02
N LEU A 33 8.88 8.38 0.84
CA LEU A 33 9.40 9.26 1.87
C LEU A 33 8.68 9.00 3.18
N TYR A 34 9.44 8.71 4.24
CA TYR A 34 8.91 8.64 5.59
C TYR A 34 9.45 9.81 6.40
N LYS A 35 8.56 10.70 6.85
CA LYS A 35 8.93 11.89 7.62
C LYS A 35 7.82 12.24 8.60
N ASP A 36 8.18 12.65 9.83
CA ASP A 36 7.23 13.14 10.84
C ASP A 36 6.04 12.17 11.07
N ALA A 37 6.35 10.86 11.17
CA ALA A 37 5.36 9.78 11.30
C ALA A 37 4.36 9.67 10.13
N THR A 38 4.68 10.26 8.99
CA THR A 38 3.89 10.17 7.76
C THR A 38 4.71 9.50 6.67
N PHE A 39 4.18 8.43 6.09
CA PHE A 39 4.77 7.73 4.97
C PHE A 39 4.05 8.11 3.68
N THR A 40 4.75 8.79 2.78
CA THR A 40 4.23 9.20 1.48
C THR A 40 4.85 8.39 0.36
N PHE A 41 4.06 8.03 -0.64
CA PHE A 41 4.53 7.37 -1.86
C PHE A 41 3.69 7.80 -3.05
N THR A 42 4.31 7.91 -4.22
CA THR A 42 3.63 8.35 -5.44
C THR A 42 3.40 7.16 -6.35
N TYR A 43 2.17 6.99 -6.79
CA TYR A 43 1.83 6.10 -7.89
C TYR A 43 1.96 6.86 -9.21
N SER A 44 2.61 6.27 -10.19
CA SER A 44 2.71 6.78 -11.55
C SER A 44 2.38 5.68 -12.55
N ASN A 45 1.32 5.87 -13.34
CA ASN A 45 1.00 5.00 -14.45
C ASN A 45 0.57 5.83 -15.66
N GLY A 46 1.40 5.79 -16.70
CA GLY A 46 1.22 6.62 -17.90
C GLY A 46 1.18 8.11 -17.56
N SER A 47 0.05 8.77 -17.86
CA SER A 47 -0.19 10.19 -17.56
C SER A 47 -0.76 10.46 -16.17
N ARG A 48 -1.16 9.43 -15.42
CA ARG A 48 -1.76 9.57 -14.08
C ARG A 48 -0.68 9.49 -13.01
N ARG A 49 -0.69 10.45 -12.09
CA ARG A 49 0.21 10.50 -10.93
C ARG A 49 -0.59 10.85 -9.68
N VAL A 50 -0.50 10.00 -8.67
CA VAL A 50 -1.28 10.13 -7.43
C VAL A 50 -0.37 9.91 -6.25
N SER A 51 -0.30 10.90 -5.36
CA SER A 51 0.50 10.80 -4.14
C SER A 51 -0.37 10.28 -3.02
N TYR A 52 0.04 9.19 -2.38
CA TYR A 52 -0.58 8.62 -1.19
C TYR A 52 0.19 9.06 0.05
N SER A 53 -0.54 9.39 1.11
CA SER A 53 0.03 9.81 2.40
C SER A 53 -0.57 8.99 3.53
N VAL A 54 0.25 8.17 4.16
CA VAL A 54 -0.09 7.30 5.28
C VAL A 54 0.40 7.94 6.58
N HIS A 55 -0.51 8.55 7.33
CA HIS A 55 -0.22 9.16 8.61
C HIS A 55 -0.34 8.11 9.72
N VAL A 56 0.75 7.92 10.44
CA VAL A 56 0.90 6.91 11.48
C VAL A 56 0.80 7.57 12.85
N SER A 57 -0.32 7.37 13.54
CA SER A 57 -0.50 7.88 14.89
C SER A 57 0.38 7.16 15.92
N GLU A 58 0.32 7.61 17.17
CA GLU A 58 1.07 7.00 18.27
C GLU A 58 0.67 5.55 18.54
N ASP A 59 -0.60 5.22 18.28
CA ASP A 59 -1.20 3.90 18.47
C ASP A 59 -0.92 2.91 17.32
N TYR A 60 0.09 3.15 16.47
CA TYR A 60 0.39 2.28 15.32
C TYR A 60 0.54 0.80 15.72
N PRO A 61 -0.09 -0.14 14.96
CA PRO A 61 -0.83 0.07 13.71
C PRO A 61 -2.32 0.40 13.85
N ASP A 62 -2.85 0.47 15.08
CA ASP A 62 -4.29 0.53 15.35
C ASP A 62 -4.99 1.79 14.81
N ASN A 63 -4.30 2.92 14.74
CA ASN A 63 -4.85 4.17 14.21
C ASN A 63 -3.93 4.69 13.09
N THR A 64 -4.18 4.23 11.87
CA THR A 64 -3.45 4.66 10.68
C THR A 64 -4.41 5.32 9.69
N TYR A 65 -4.05 6.52 9.24
CA TYR A 65 -4.86 7.31 8.31
C TYR A 65 -4.20 7.33 6.95
N VAL A 66 -4.93 7.08 5.88
CA VAL A 66 -4.42 7.07 4.51
C VAL A 66 -5.23 8.05 3.69
N SER A 67 -4.56 9.00 3.06
CA SER A 67 -5.15 9.93 2.10
C SER A 67 -4.42 9.85 0.77
N ASN A 68 -5.01 10.43 -0.29
CA ASN A 68 -4.37 10.57 -1.58
C ASN A 68 -4.54 12.00 -2.12
N SER A 69 -3.73 12.37 -3.12
CA SER A 69 -3.72 13.73 -3.68
C SER A 69 -4.86 14.01 -4.66
N GLU A 70 -5.54 12.99 -5.17
CA GLU A 70 -6.68 13.18 -6.09
C GLU A 70 -7.99 13.45 -5.35
N ASN A 71 -8.14 12.93 -4.12
CA ASN A 71 -9.33 13.13 -3.31
C ASN A 71 -8.96 13.37 -1.84
N ASP A 72 -8.59 14.61 -1.52
CA ASP A 72 -8.17 15.03 -0.17
C ASP A 72 -9.29 14.87 0.89
N ASP A 73 -10.55 14.87 0.45
CA ASP A 73 -11.73 14.68 1.31
C ASP A 73 -11.93 13.22 1.77
N ASP A 74 -11.37 12.24 1.07
CA ASP A 74 -11.46 10.82 1.44
C ASP A 74 -10.23 10.39 2.24
N VAL A 75 -10.43 10.12 3.52
CA VAL A 75 -9.40 9.55 4.41
C VAL A 75 -9.82 8.15 4.85
N LEU A 76 -9.00 7.15 4.52
CA LEU A 76 -9.19 5.78 4.98
C LEU A 76 -8.52 5.60 6.34
N VAL A 77 -9.31 5.22 7.34
CA VAL A 77 -8.80 4.81 8.66
C VAL A 77 -8.68 3.28 8.70
N THR A 78 -7.51 2.77 9.03
CA THR A 78 -7.25 1.33 9.12
C THR A 78 -6.36 0.98 10.30
N ARG A 79 -6.40 -0.30 10.69
CA ARG A 79 -5.57 -0.92 11.74
C ARG A 79 -4.43 -1.77 11.17
N ASP A 80 -4.25 -1.70 9.85
CA ASP A 80 -3.27 -2.49 9.11
C ASP A 80 -1.89 -1.81 9.14
N PRO A 81 -0.79 -2.59 9.19
CA PRO A 81 0.55 -2.01 9.06
C PRO A 81 0.82 -1.54 7.62
N ILE A 82 1.76 -0.60 7.46
CA ILE A 82 2.15 0.03 6.18
C ILE A 82 2.33 -0.99 5.03
N PRO A 83 3.02 -2.15 5.20
CA PRO A 83 3.24 -3.07 4.09
C PRO A 83 1.94 -3.71 3.59
N VAL A 84 0.96 -3.89 4.48
CA VAL A 84 -0.37 -4.39 4.14
C VAL A 84 -1.18 -3.32 3.43
N ILE A 85 -1.14 -2.08 3.92
CA ILE A 85 -1.79 -0.92 3.26
C ILE A 85 -1.24 -0.76 1.84
N PHE A 86 0.09 -0.76 1.68
CA PHE A 86 0.72 -0.65 0.37
C PHE A 86 0.27 -1.78 -0.56
N HIS A 87 0.31 -3.04 -0.09
CA HIS A 87 -0.11 -4.17 -0.89
C HIS A 87 -1.58 -4.07 -1.34
N ARG A 88 -2.48 -3.61 -0.46
CA ARG A 88 -3.88 -3.37 -0.78
C ARG A 88 -3.99 -2.31 -1.88
N VAL A 89 -3.33 -1.16 -1.73
CA VAL A 89 -3.32 -0.09 -2.74
C VAL A 89 -2.77 -0.58 -4.08
N SER A 90 -1.63 -1.28 -4.09
CA SER A 90 -1.05 -1.87 -5.31
C SER A 90 -2.02 -2.80 -6.02
N THR A 91 -2.74 -3.64 -5.27
CA THR A 91 -3.65 -4.62 -5.83
C THR A 91 -4.90 -3.95 -6.41
N GLU A 92 -5.50 -3.02 -5.68
CA GLU A 92 -6.68 -2.28 -6.13
C GLU A 92 -6.41 -1.50 -7.42
N ILE A 93 -5.26 -0.83 -7.48
CA ILE A 93 -4.85 -0.07 -8.66
C ILE A 93 -4.66 -0.99 -9.87
N ARG A 94 -4.09 -2.19 -9.66
CA ARG A 94 -3.94 -3.18 -10.75
C ARG A 94 -5.27 -3.72 -11.25
N ILE A 95 -6.26 -3.86 -10.36
CA ILE A 95 -7.60 -4.39 -10.70
C ILE A 95 -8.45 -3.32 -11.40
N ASN A 96 -8.53 -2.13 -10.83
CA ASN A 96 -9.44 -1.07 -11.29
C ASN A 96 -8.80 -0.13 -12.32
N ASN A 97 -7.46 -0.15 -12.48
CA ASN A 97 -6.68 0.83 -13.25
C ASN A 97 -6.99 2.30 -12.89
N ASP A 98 -7.56 2.50 -11.71
CA ASP A 98 -8.03 3.78 -11.24
C ASP A 98 -7.60 3.99 -9.79
N ALA A 99 -6.81 5.05 -9.60
CA ALA A 99 -6.17 5.40 -8.34
C ALA A 99 -7.14 6.13 -7.38
N THR A 100 -8.36 6.43 -7.82
CA THR A 100 -9.39 7.08 -7.00
C THR A 100 -10.13 6.11 -6.07
N SER A 101 -10.20 4.81 -6.40
CA SER A 101 -11.06 3.85 -5.68
C SER A 101 -10.37 3.07 -4.54
N CYS A 102 -9.07 3.22 -4.34
CA CYS A 102 -8.35 2.44 -3.32
C CYS A 102 -8.65 2.88 -1.86
N LEU A 103 -9.15 4.11 -1.64
CA LEU A 103 -9.59 4.60 -0.32
C LEU A 103 -11.07 4.28 -0.03
N SER A 104 -11.86 4.01 -1.07
CA SER A 104 -13.28 3.64 -1.00
C SER A 104 -13.53 2.21 -0.49
N ILE A 105 -12.50 1.50 -0.01
CA ILE A 105 -12.67 0.24 0.73
C ILE A 105 -13.20 0.55 2.14
N LYS A 106 -14.39 1.13 2.17
CA LYS A 106 -15.32 1.08 3.29
C LYS A 106 -15.72 -0.38 3.42
N SER A 107 -15.01 -1.12 4.28
CA SER A 107 -15.56 -2.24 5.04
C SER A 107 -16.58 -3.13 4.31
N LYS A 108 -16.23 -3.64 3.12
CA LYS A 108 -16.85 -4.87 2.61
C LYS A 108 -15.86 -6.00 2.75
N LEU A 109 -15.77 -6.51 3.98
CA LEU A 109 -15.62 -7.93 4.18
C LEU A 109 -16.89 -8.60 3.61
N GLN A 110 -17.02 -8.64 2.30
CA GLN A 110 -17.75 -9.71 1.64
C GLN A 110 -16.70 -10.49 0.88
N ILE A 111 -16.30 -11.59 1.52
CA ILE A 111 -15.92 -12.81 0.84
C ILE A 111 -16.85 -12.95 -0.37
N ASP A 112 -16.35 -12.67 -1.56
CA ASP A 112 -16.79 -13.39 -2.74
C ASP A 112 -15.57 -13.78 -3.55
N LYS A 113 -15.19 -15.04 -3.29
CA LYS A 113 -14.44 -15.96 -4.14
C LYS A 113 -13.90 -15.36 -5.45
N ASN A 114 -12.68 -14.85 -5.44
CA ASN A 114 -11.78 -15.10 -6.58
C ASN A 114 -10.31 -15.05 -6.17
N GLN A 115 -9.83 -16.20 -5.68
CA GLN A 115 -8.60 -16.80 -6.17
C GLN A 115 -7.35 -15.90 -6.30
N MET A 116 -6.75 -15.51 -5.17
CA MET A 116 -5.33 -15.14 -5.14
C MET A 116 -4.51 -16.43 -5.03
N PHE A 117 -4.34 -17.09 -6.17
CA PHE A 117 -3.32 -18.14 -6.31
C PHE A 117 -1.94 -17.48 -6.23
N CYS A 118 -1.15 -17.91 -5.25
CA CYS A 118 0.30 -17.95 -5.40
C CYS A 118 0.62 -18.81 -6.64
N GLY A 119 0.89 -18.16 -7.77
CA GLY A 119 1.29 -18.81 -9.01
C GLY A 119 2.78 -19.08 -9.06
N CYS A 120 3.30 -19.91 -8.17
CA CYS A 120 4.46 -20.73 -8.48
C CYS A 120 3.93 -22.09 -8.92
N THR A 121 3.92 -22.40 -10.22
CA THR A 121 4.48 -23.61 -10.83
C THR A 121 3.94 -23.91 -12.23
N HIS A 122 4.91 -24.19 -13.11
CA HIS A 122 4.90 -25.12 -14.24
C HIS A 122 4.06 -24.82 -15.49
N PHE A 123 4.80 -24.30 -16.48
CA PHE A 123 4.89 -24.75 -17.88
C PHE A 123 3.97 -25.90 -18.33
N SER A 124 3.28 -25.59 -19.43
CA SER A 124 2.66 -26.43 -20.46
C SER A 124 3.24 -27.83 -20.65
N ASP A 125 2.40 -28.83 -20.92
CA ASP A 125 2.17 -29.29 -22.30
C ASP A 125 1.01 -30.29 -22.40
N ALA A 126 0.40 -30.32 -23.59
CA ALA A 126 -0.80 -31.05 -23.96
C ALA A 126 -0.52 -32.49 -24.43
N HIS A 127 -1.46 -33.41 -24.23
CA HIS A 127 -2.07 -34.19 -25.32
C HIS A 127 -3.37 -34.87 -24.86
#